data_AF-A0A963TST7-F1
#
_entry.id   AF-A0A963TST7-F1
#
_cell.length_a   1.000
_cell.length_b   1.000
_cell.length_c   1.000
_cell.angle_alpha   90.00
_cell.angle_beta   90.00
_cell.angle_gamma   90.00
#
_symmetry.space_group_name_H-M   'P 1'
#
loop_
_entity.id
_entity.type
_entity.pdbx_description
1 polymer ?
#
loop_
_entity_poly.entity_id
_entity_poly.type
_entity_poly.pdbx_seq_one_letter_code
_entity_poly.pdbx_strand_id
1 'polypeptide(L)'
;MSSDIPVILATDPGARDVVFMSAATGAQMQQYAVGGWRVFAANNFTSGQAVDLASIPAKLLGTHEPAGAAAVSIEGRDWSEAVANDVSCWNPVTVKVNFAFDDDADRRAPQVAAFLRQDQRAMIAIHWRDDNTMRLRNINRIDLLDSMEPPEWNRLDLIACNDAVIAERILRIGVVHAAHERRAAELRLNEELRASYIAKLEDALQTLQGRAPNGSK
;
A
#
# COMPACT_ATOMS: atom_id res chain seq x y z
N MET A 1 -6.51 3.85 -2.22
CA MET A 1 -5.87 2.83 -3.06
C MET A 1 -4.94 2.03 -2.18
N SER A 2 -4.83 0.72 -2.37
CA SER A 2 -4.07 -0.12 -1.45
C SER A 2 -3.25 -1.17 -2.17
N SER A 3 -1.96 -1.21 -1.86
CA SER A 3 -1.04 -2.28 -2.29
C SER A 3 -1.31 -3.62 -1.60
N ASP A 4 -2.21 -3.68 -0.61
CA ASP A 4 -2.56 -4.90 0.10
C ASP A 4 -3.61 -5.76 -0.63
N ILE A 5 -4.43 -5.16 -1.50
CA ILE A 5 -5.51 -5.87 -2.20
C ILE A 5 -5.02 -7.08 -2.99
N PRO A 6 -3.90 -7.00 -3.76
CA PRO A 6 -3.38 -8.17 -4.47
C PRO A 6 -3.00 -9.32 -3.54
N VAL A 7 -2.45 -9.02 -2.36
CA VAL A 7 -2.10 -10.03 -1.34
C VAL A 7 -3.37 -10.65 -0.77
N ILE A 8 -4.35 -9.82 -0.37
CA ILE A 8 -5.62 -10.25 0.23
C ILE A 8 -6.38 -11.23 -0.68
N LEU A 9 -6.34 -10.99 -1.99
CA LEU A 9 -7.11 -11.76 -2.98
C LEU A 9 -6.35 -12.98 -3.56
N ALA A 10 -5.02 -13.01 -3.49
CA ALA A 10 -4.23 -14.09 -4.08
C ALA A 10 -4.18 -15.36 -3.22
N THR A 11 -4.34 -15.22 -1.91
CA THR A 11 -4.17 -16.31 -0.94
C THR A 11 -5.43 -17.15 -0.78
N ASP A 12 -5.25 -18.46 -0.70
CA ASP A 12 -6.35 -19.41 -0.57
C ASP A 12 -7.14 -19.22 0.74
N PRO A 13 -8.47 -19.48 0.75
CA PRO A 13 -9.32 -19.24 1.91
C PRO A 13 -8.94 -20.01 3.19
N GLY A 14 -8.18 -21.11 3.07
CA GLY A 14 -7.78 -21.96 4.19
C GLY A 14 -6.64 -21.41 5.05
N ALA A 15 -5.86 -20.45 4.54
CA ALA A 15 -4.73 -19.82 5.24
C ALA A 15 -4.87 -18.30 5.17
N ARG A 16 -5.60 -17.71 6.13
CA ARG A 16 -5.94 -16.28 6.13
C ARG A 16 -5.47 -15.56 7.39
N ASP A 17 -4.24 -15.82 7.79
CA ASP A 17 -3.62 -15.13 8.92
C ASP A 17 -2.66 -14.10 8.37
N VAL A 18 -2.88 -12.84 8.74
CA VAL A 18 -1.93 -11.76 8.49
C VAL A 18 -1.40 -11.26 9.82
N VAL A 19 -0.08 -11.13 9.92
CA VAL A 19 0.59 -10.51 11.06
C VAL A 19 1.12 -9.16 10.64
N PHE A 20 0.69 -8.12 11.33
CA PHE A 20 1.26 -6.79 11.20
C PHE A 20 2.37 -6.62 12.23
N MET A 21 3.60 -6.42 11.77
CA MET A 21 4.71 -5.98 12.61
C MET A 21 4.70 -4.48 12.80
N SER A 22 4.26 -3.75 11.77
CA SER A 22 3.91 -2.34 11.89
C SER A 22 2.86 -1.94 10.86
N ALA A 23 2.21 -0.79 11.09
CA ALA A 23 1.27 -0.21 10.13
C ALA A 23 1.27 1.32 10.19
N ALA A 24 1.23 1.97 9.03
CA ALA A 24 1.06 3.43 8.98
C ALA A 24 -0.32 3.88 9.47
N THR A 25 -1.38 3.10 9.19
CA THR A 25 -2.77 3.44 9.53
C THR A 25 -3.60 2.20 9.85
N GLY A 26 -4.65 2.36 10.65
CA GLY A 26 -5.61 1.28 10.95
C GLY A 26 -6.43 0.84 9.73
N ALA A 27 -6.60 1.72 8.74
CA ALA A 27 -7.31 1.42 7.49
C ALA A 27 -6.64 0.28 6.71
N GLN A 28 -5.32 0.16 6.79
CA GLN A 28 -4.59 -0.94 6.17
C GLN A 28 -4.99 -2.30 6.78
N MET A 29 -4.97 -2.39 8.11
CA MET A 29 -5.38 -3.59 8.83
C MET A 29 -6.85 -3.93 8.59
N GLN A 30 -7.72 -2.92 8.53
CA GLN A 30 -9.14 -3.09 8.28
C GLN A 30 -9.44 -3.72 6.91
N GLN A 31 -8.61 -3.46 5.89
CA GLN A 31 -8.82 -4.07 4.56
C GLN A 31 -8.68 -5.59 4.59
N TYR A 32 -7.70 -6.12 5.33
CA TYR A 32 -7.55 -7.56 5.52
C TYR A 32 -8.75 -8.15 6.26
N ALA A 33 -9.18 -7.49 7.35
CA ALA A 33 -10.35 -7.92 8.10
C ALA A 33 -11.63 -7.97 7.24
N VAL A 34 -11.89 -6.94 6.43
CA VAL A 34 -13.02 -6.90 5.49
C VAL A 34 -12.88 -7.98 4.40
N GLY A 35 -11.65 -8.28 3.98
CA GLY A 35 -11.34 -9.42 3.11
C GLY A 35 -11.54 -10.80 3.75
N GLY A 36 -11.97 -10.85 5.02
CA GLY A 36 -12.22 -12.08 5.76
C GLY A 36 -10.94 -12.75 6.28
N TRP A 37 -9.87 -11.99 6.47
CA TRP A 37 -8.64 -12.46 7.12
C TRP A 37 -8.69 -12.28 8.63
N ARG A 38 -8.01 -13.17 9.34
CA ARG A 38 -7.69 -13.01 10.76
C ARG A 38 -6.47 -12.10 10.85
N VAL A 39 -6.67 -10.95 11.49
CA VAL A 39 -5.65 -9.91 11.61
C VAL A 39 -4.99 -10.02 12.98
N PHE A 40 -3.68 -10.03 12.99
CA PHE A 40 -2.89 -10.02 14.22
C PHE A 40 -1.92 -8.85 14.23
N ALA A 41 -1.70 -8.26 15.40
CA ALA A 41 -0.61 -7.32 15.66
C ALA A 41 0.49 -8.04 16.44
N ALA A 42 1.74 -7.95 15.99
CA ALA A 42 2.88 -8.55 16.68
C ALA A 42 3.05 -7.97 18.10
N ASN A 43 3.75 -8.69 18.99
CA ASN A 43 4.00 -8.24 20.37
C ASN A 43 4.68 -6.86 20.45
N ASN A 44 5.57 -6.57 19.51
CA ASN A 44 6.29 -5.30 19.41
C ASN A 44 5.71 -4.41 18.30
N PHE A 45 4.40 -4.51 18.03
CA PHE A 45 3.76 -3.76 16.96
C PHE A 45 3.98 -2.25 17.10
N THR A 46 4.52 -1.63 16.05
CA THR A 46 4.68 -0.17 15.96
C THR A 46 3.66 0.42 14.99
N SER A 47 3.21 1.65 15.26
CA SER A 47 2.31 2.35 14.34
C SER A 47 2.69 3.81 14.15
N GLY A 48 2.64 4.28 12.90
CA GLY A 48 3.01 5.66 12.54
C GLY A 48 1.98 6.71 13.01
N GLN A 49 0.70 6.36 13.01
CA GLN A 49 -0.39 7.10 13.66
C GLN A 49 -1.01 6.26 14.79
N ALA A 50 -1.86 6.85 15.63
CA ALA A 50 -2.58 6.15 16.70
C ALA A 50 -3.53 5.09 16.12
N VAL A 51 -3.00 3.90 15.82
CA VAL A 51 -3.79 2.73 15.47
C VAL A 51 -4.47 2.26 16.75
N ASP A 52 -5.77 2.55 16.86
CA ASP A 52 -6.58 1.96 17.92
C ASP A 52 -6.92 0.51 17.54
N LEU A 53 -6.13 -0.43 18.05
CA LEU A 53 -6.35 -1.86 17.84
C LEU A 53 -7.72 -2.34 18.35
N ALA A 54 -8.38 -1.62 19.26
CA ALA A 54 -9.72 -1.97 19.71
C ALA A 54 -10.80 -1.67 18.65
N SER A 55 -10.52 -0.73 17.74
CA SER A 55 -11.42 -0.36 16.64
C SER A 55 -11.33 -1.29 15.43
N ILE A 56 -10.30 -2.14 15.40
CA ILE A 56 -10.02 -3.11 14.34
C ILE A 56 -10.31 -4.50 14.91
N PRO A 57 -10.89 -5.45 14.17
CA PRO A 57 -11.04 -6.83 14.62
C PRO A 57 -9.69 -7.58 14.58
N ALA A 58 -8.66 -6.98 15.16
CA ALA A 58 -7.32 -7.51 15.28
C ALA A 58 -7.11 -8.13 16.67
N LYS A 59 -6.26 -9.16 16.75
CA LYS A 59 -5.81 -9.73 18.02
C LYS A 59 -4.34 -9.42 18.22
N LEU A 60 -3.95 -9.06 19.44
CA LEU A 60 -2.54 -9.08 19.80
C LEU A 60 -2.05 -10.52 19.76
N LEU A 61 -0.93 -10.73 19.09
CA LEU A 61 -0.29 -12.02 19.04
C LEU A 61 0.17 -12.40 20.45
N GLY A 62 -0.05 -13.64 20.88
CA GLY A 62 0.49 -14.08 22.16
C GLY A 62 2.01 -14.29 22.08
N THR A 63 2.62 -14.85 23.13
CA THR A 63 3.99 -15.39 23.04
C THR A 63 4.09 -16.61 22.11
N HIS A 64 2.95 -17.20 21.73
CA HIS A 64 2.87 -18.30 20.78
C HIS A 64 2.76 -17.77 19.35
N GLU A 65 3.82 -18.05 18.59
CA GLU A 65 4.01 -17.73 17.17
C GLU A 65 2.89 -18.29 16.28
N PRO A 66 2.45 -17.57 15.24
CA PRO A 66 1.70 -18.18 14.16
C PRO A 66 2.69 -18.91 13.25
N ALA A 67 3.03 -20.15 13.58
CA ALA A 67 3.69 -21.02 12.62
C ALA A 67 2.87 -21.05 11.32
N GLY A 68 3.45 -20.61 10.21
CA GLY A 68 2.77 -20.60 8.91
C GLY A 68 1.77 -19.46 8.68
N ALA A 69 2.01 -18.27 9.24
CA ALA A 69 1.24 -17.08 8.84
C ALA A 69 1.23 -16.93 7.32
N ALA A 70 0.05 -16.66 6.74
CA ALA A 70 -0.08 -16.55 5.30
C ALA A 70 0.55 -15.25 4.77
N ALA A 71 0.48 -14.18 5.57
CA ALA A 71 1.14 -12.93 5.26
C ALA A 71 1.76 -12.26 6.50
N VAL A 72 2.86 -11.56 6.28
CA VAL A 72 3.40 -10.56 7.21
C VAL A 72 3.40 -9.20 6.51
N SER A 73 2.98 -8.15 7.21
CA SER A 73 3.03 -6.77 6.72
C SER A 73 3.86 -5.90 7.66
N ILE A 74 4.72 -5.06 7.09
CA ILE A 74 5.61 -4.16 7.82
C ILE A 74 5.89 -2.87 7.03
N GLU A 75 6.06 -1.76 7.73
CA GLU A 75 6.60 -0.53 7.18
C GLU A 75 8.14 -0.59 7.12
N GLY A 76 8.73 -0.12 6.02
CA GLY A 76 10.17 -0.22 5.76
C GLY A 76 11.06 0.39 6.84
N ARG A 77 10.66 1.53 7.41
CA ARG A 77 11.34 2.18 8.56
C ARG A 77 11.48 1.30 9.80
N ASP A 78 10.57 0.35 10.00
CA ASP A 78 10.54 -0.53 11.17
C ASP A 78 11.30 -1.84 10.92
N TRP A 79 11.85 -2.03 9.72
CA TRP A 79 12.69 -3.19 9.42
C TRP A 79 13.96 -3.17 10.29
N SER A 80 14.15 -4.25 11.04
CA SER A 80 15.27 -4.46 11.96
C SER A 80 15.78 -5.90 11.86
N GLU A 81 16.92 -6.19 12.51
CA GLU A 81 17.45 -7.55 12.60
C GLU A 81 16.49 -8.51 13.33
N ALA A 82 15.80 -8.03 14.38
CA ALA A 82 14.79 -8.81 15.08
C ALA A 82 13.61 -9.19 14.16
N VAL A 83 13.11 -8.22 13.39
CA VAL A 83 12.08 -8.44 12.37
C VAL A 83 12.53 -9.45 11.32
N ALA A 84 13.76 -9.32 10.83
CA ALA A 84 14.33 -10.24 9.85
C ALA A 84 14.38 -11.68 10.41
N ASN A 85 14.82 -11.84 11.66
CA ASN A 85 14.83 -13.11 12.35
C ASN A 85 13.42 -13.69 12.54
N ASP A 86 12.45 -12.87 12.93
CA ASP A 86 11.04 -13.28 13.07
C ASP A 86 10.47 -13.74 11.72
N VAL A 87 10.72 -12.99 10.64
CA VAL A 87 10.30 -13.36 9.28
C VAL A 87 10.91 -14.70 8.84
N SER A 88 12.21 -14.91 9.06
CA SER A 88 12.85 -16.19 8.74
C SER A 88 12.34 -17.34 9.62
N CYS A 89 12.09 -17.10 10.92
CA CYS A 89 11.58 -18.11 11.84
C CYS A 89 10.15 -18.53 11.49
N TRP A 90 9.26 -17.56 11.26
CA TRP A 90 7.85 -17.84 10.97
C TRP A 90 7.64 -18.37 9.55
N ASN A 91 8.58 -18.08 8.65
CA ASN A 91 8.56 -18.44 7.23
C ASN A 91 7.16 -18.20 6.59
N PRO A 92 6.65 -16.95 6.63
CA PRO A 92 5.32 -16.66 6.11
C PRO A 92 5.27 -16.86 4.60
N VAL A 93 4.10 -17.16 4.04
CA VAL A 93 3.97 -17.34 2.59
C VAL A 93 4.30 -16.05 1.84
N THR A 94 3.81 -14.93 2.36
CA THR A 94 4.03 -13.59 1.80
C THR A 94 4.60 -12.64 2.85
N VAL A 95 5.60 -11.85 2.48
CA VAL A 95 6.09 -10.70 3.26
C VAL A 95 5.86 -9.44 2.44
N LYS A 96 5.09 -8.50 2.98
CA LYS A 96 4.87 -7.19 2.37
C LYS A 96 5.63 -6.13 3.17
N VAL A 97 6.45 -5.34 2.47
CA VAL A 97 7.20 -4.24 3.06
C VAL A 97 6.84 -2.94 2.34
N ASN A 98 6.29 -1.97 3.07
CA ASN A 98 5.88 -0.68 2.52
C ASN A 98 7.04 0.31 2.60
N PHE A 99 7.63 0.72 1.47
CA PHE A 99 8.63 1.79 1.43
C PHE A 99 8.11 3.06 0.73
N ALA A 100 6.92 3.00 0.12
CA ALA A 100 6.39 4.15 -0.59
C ALA A 100 6.21 5.35 0.34
N PHE A 101 6.83 6.47 -0.03
CA PHE A 101 6.86 7.75 0.66
C PHE A 101 7.58 7.72 2.02
N ASP A 102 8.49 6.76 2.22
CA ASP A 102 9.45 6.75 3.31
C ASP A 102 10.74 7.47 2.88
N ASP A 103 11.12 8.52 3.60
CA ASP A 103 12.30 9.35 3.32
C ASP A 103 13.62 8.55 3.39
N ASP A 104 13.62 7.42 4.10
CA ASP A 104 14.78 6.56 4.34
C ASP A 104 14.83 5.34 3.39
N ALA A 105 13.86 5.22 2.48
CA ALA A 105 13.65 4.06 1.64
C ALA A 105 14.83 3.72 0.72
N ASP A 106 15.46 4.72 0.08
CA ASP A 106 16.58 4.50 -0.85
C ASP A 106 17.79 3.84 -0.17
N ARG A 107 17.93 4.04 1.14
CA ARG A 107 18.99 3.40 1.95
C ARG A 107 18.59 2.00 2.40
N ARG A 108 17.34 1.79 2.79
CA ARG A 108 16.87 0.56 3.45
C ARG A 108 16.32 -0.48 2.49
N ALA A 109 15.52 -0.07 1.52
CA ALA A 109 14.82 -0.99 0.62
C ALA A 109 15.77 -1.93 -0.15
N PRO A 110 16.95 -1.49 -0.64
CA PRO A 110 17.91 -2.41 -1.24
C PRO A 110 18.42 -3.49 -0.27
N GLN A 111 18.62 -3.15 1.00
CA GLN A 111 19.09 -4.08 2.03
C GLN A 111 18.03 -5.12 2.37
N VAL A 112 16.77 -4.67 2.51
CA VAL A 112 15.63 -5.56 2.75
C VAL A 112 15.37 -6.46 1.55
N ALA A 113 15.42 -5.92 0.33
CA ALA A 113 15.30 -6.71 -0.88
C ALA A 113 16.42 -7.75 -1.01
N ALA A 114 17.66 -7.41 -0.63
CA ALA A 114 18.77 -8.34 -0.63
C ALA A 114 18.56 -9.48 0.38
N PHE A 115 18.11 -9.18 1.60
CA PHE A 115 17.77 -10.18 2.61
C PHE A 115 16.66 -11.14 2.13
N LEU A 116 15.54 -10.59 1.63
CA LEU A 116 14.42 -11.41 1.18
C LEU A 116 14.78 -12.26 -0.05
N ARG A 117 15.68 -11.79 -0.92
CA ARG A 117 16.21 -12.57 -2.04
C ARG A 117 17.14 -13.68 -1.58
N GLN A 118 17.95 -13.47 -0.54
CA GLN A 118 18.79 -14.51 0.08
C GLN A 118 17.92 -15.62 0.70
N ASP A 119 16.74 -15.27 1.22
CA ASP A 119 15.70 -16.20 1.69
C ASP A 119 14.94 -16.91 0.53
N GLN A 120 15.45 -16.81 -0.70
CA GLN A 120 14.92 -17.43 -1.92
C GLN A 120 13.48 -17.04 -2.28
N ARG A 121 13.03 -15.86 -1.87
CA ARG A 121 11.68 -15.38 -2.18
C ARG A 121 11.62 -14.72 -3.55
N ALA A 122 10.53 -14.99 -4.27
CA ALA A 122 10.16 -14.24 -5.47
C ALA A 122 9.76 -12.81 -5.07
N MET A 123 10.38 -11.81 -5.71
CA MET A 123 10.21 -10.40 -5.36
C MET A 123 9.35 -9.68 -6.40
N ILE A 124 8.24 -9.10 -5.94
CA ILE A 124 7.33 -8.25 -6.73
C ILE A 124 7.47 -6.82 -6.21
N ALA A 125 7.57 -5.88 -7.13
CA ALA A 125 7.64 -4.45 -6.86
C ALA A 125 6.33 -3.77 -7.26
N ILE A 126 5.80 -2.94 -6.38
CA ILE A 126 4.66 -2.05 -6.65
C ILE A 126 5.18 -0.62 -6.66
N HIS A 127 5.26 -0.02 -7.84
CA HIS A 127 5.71 1.35 -8.01
C HIS A 127 4.54 2.33 -7.98
N TRP A 128 4.60 3.26 -7.04
CA TRP A 128 3.65 4.33 -6.85
C TRP A 128 4.02 5.57 -7.66
N ARG A 129 3.00 6.33 -8.04
CA ARG A 129 3.14 7.69 -8.58
C ARG A 129 2.41 8.64 -7.66
N ASP A 130 3.05 9.75 -7.35
CA ASP A 130 2.41 10.92 -6.75
C ASP A 130 2.27 11.99 -7.83
N ASP A 131 1.04 12.41 -8.11
CA ASP A 131 0.77 13.56 -8.95
C ASP A 131 0.66 14.81 -8.05
N ASN A 132 1.80 15.47 -7.86
CA ASN A 132 1.92 16.66 -6.99
C ASN A 132 0.95 17.79 -7.37
N THR A 133 0.44 17.81 -8.60
CA THR A 133 -0.47 18.85 -9.09
C THR A 133 -1.86 18.77 -8.44
N MET A 134 -2.32 17.56 -8.10
CA MET A 134 -3.63 17.32 -7.46
C MET A 134 -3.55 16.46 -6.19
N ARG A 135 -2.33 16.11 -5.75
CA ARG A 135 -2.04 15.23 -4.59
C ARG A 135 -2.70 13.86 -4.69
N LEU A 136 -2.88 13.35 -5.90
CA LEU A 136 -3.43 12.02 -6.15
C LEU A 136 -2.29 11.00 -6.25
N ARG A 137 -2.27 10.05 -5.33
CA ARG A 137 -1.33 8.91 -5.33
C ARG A 137 -1.97 7.69 -5.93
N ASN A 138 -1.34 7.07 -6.93
CA ASN A 138 -1.83 5.83 -7.55
C ASN A 138 -0.71 4.83 -7.82
N ILE A 139 -1.10 3.58 -8.08
CA ILE A 139 -0.18 2.55 -8.52
C ILE A 139 0.14 2.80 -10.01
N ASN A 140 1.42 3.06 -10.29
CA ASN A 140 1.91 3.26 -11.64
C ASN A 140 2.19 1.93 -12.33
N ARG A 141 2.87 1.00 -11.65
CA ARG A 141 3.30 -0.28 -12.22
C ARG A 141 3.40 -1.33 -11.12
N ILE A 142 3.09 -2.58 -11.46
CA ILE A 142 3.39 -3.76 -10.63
C ILE A 142 4.09 -4.77 -11.54
N ASP A 143 5.24 -5.29 -11.09
CA ASP A 143 6.05 -6.24 -11.86
C ASP A 143 7.00 -7.02 -10.94
N LEU A 144 7.71 -8.01 -11.49
CA LEU A 144 8.86 -8.60 -10.80
C LEU A 144 9.93 -7.54 -10.58
N LEU A 145 10.54 -7.53 -9.39
CA LEU A 145 11.56 -6.55 -9.02
C LEU A 145 12.74 -6.56 -10.01
N ASP A 146 13.16 -7.74 -10.48
CA ASP A 146 14.26 -7.88 -11.44
C ASP A 146 13.92 -7.31 -12.84
N SER A 147 12.64 -7.14 -13.15
CA SER A 147 12.14 -6.56 -14.42
C SER A 147 11.81 -5.07 -14.31
N MET A 148 11.95 -4.51 -13.11
CA MET A 148 11.65 -3.13 -12.76
C MET A 148 12.88 -2.58 -12.04
N GLU A 149 13.99 -2.36 -12.76
CA GLU A 149 15.13 -1.61 -12.20
C GLU A 149 14.58 -0.26 -11.69
N PRO A 150 14.45 -0.05 -10.36
CA PRO A 150 13.60 1.01 -9.88
C PRO A 150 14.36 2.34 -9.92
N PRO A 151 13.77 3.40 -10.51
CA PRO A 151 14.41 4.70 -10.51
C PRO A 151 14.46 5.34 -9.11
N GLU A 152 13.47 5.04 -8.24
CA GLU A 152 13.33 5.61 -6.90
C GLU A 152 12.73 4.55 -5.94
N TRP A 153 13.44 4.16 -4.87
CA TRP A 153 12.94 3.16 -3.92
C TRP A 153 11.91 3.73 -2.95
N ASN A 154 11.96 5.04 -2.70
CA ASN A 154 10.94 5.76 -1.93
C ASN A 154 9.56 5.81 -2.60
N ARG A 155 9.37 5.16 -3.75
CA ARG A 155 8.06 4.96 -4.39
C ARG A 155 7.65 3.51 -4.48
N LEU A 156 8.38 2.60 -3.87
CA LEU A 156 8.13 1.17 -4.01
C LEU A 156 7.54 0.57 -2.76
N ASP A 157 6.55 -0.30 -2.93
CA ASP A 157 6.32 -1.36 -1.96
C ASP A 157 6.90 -2.66 -2.51
N LEU A 158 7.39 -3.52 -1.63
CA LEU A 158 7.89 -4.85 -1.96
C LEU A 158 6.92 -5.90 -1.45
N ILE A 159 6.68 -6.93 -2.28
CA ILE A 159 6.00 -8.15 -1.90
C ILE A 159 6.95 -9.31 -2.20
N ALA A 160 7.31 -10.07 -1.18
CA ALA A 160 8.18 -11.23 -1.27
C ALA A 160 7.39 -12.51 -0.99
N CYS A 161 7.46 -13.49 -1.89
CA CYS A 161 6.69 -14.73 -1.79
C CYS A 161 7.64 -15.93 -1.78
N ASN A 162 7.42 -16.89 -0.87
CA ASN A 162 8.16 -18.16 -0.88
C ASN A 162 7.52 -19.23 -1.80
N ASP A 163 6.34 -18.95 -2.37
CA ASP A 163 5.63 -19.79 -3.34
C ASP A 163 5.46 -19.04 -4.68
N ALA A 164 6.00 -19.64 -5.76
CA ALA A 164 5.93 -19.08 -7.10
C ALA A 164 4.50 -18.97 -7.67
N VAL A 165 3.60 -19.89 -7.30
CA VAL A 165 2.19 -19.87 -7.72
C VAL A 165 1.47 -18.69 -7.07
N ILE A 166 1.73 -18.46 -5.78
CA ILE A 166 1.17 -17.29 -5.07
C ILE A 166 1.75 -16.00 -5.65
N ALA A 167 3.05 -15.93 -5.91
CA ALA A 167 3.68 -14.78 -6.54
C ALA A 167 3.03 -14.44 -7.89
N GLU A 168 2.83 -15.44 -8.74
CA GLU A 168 2.18 -15.26 -10.04
C GLU A 168 0.72 -14.78 -9.89
N ARG A 169 -0.04 -15.33 -8.94
CA ARG A 169 -1.41 -14.87 -8.65
C ARG A 169 -1.43 -13.42 -8.18
N ILE A 170 -0.55 -13.04 -7.24
CA ILE A 170 -0.42 -11.66 -6.75
C ILE A 170 -0.12 -10.72 -7.92
N LEU A 171 0.83 -11.08 -8.79
CA LEU A 171 1.19 -10.26 -9.94
C LEU A 171 0.00 -10.08 -10.89
N ARG A 172 -0.71 -11.16 -11.25
CA ARG A 172 -1.88 -11.10 -12.14
C ARG A 172 -2.99 -10.23 -11.56
N ILE A 173 -3.34 -10.42 -10.29
CA ILE A 173 -4.35 -9.61 -9.60
C ILE A 173 -3.89 -8.15 -9.50
N GLY A 174 -2.62 -7.94 -9.17
CA GLY A 174 -2.00 -6.63 -9.04
C GLY A 174 -2.09 -5.81 -10.32
N VAL A 175 -1.74 -6.39 -11.46
CA VAL A 175 -1.81 -5.71 -12.77
C VAL A 175 -3.24 -5.25 -13.07
N VAL A 176 -4.24 -6.12 -12.84
CA VAL A 176 -5.65 -5.78 -13.04
C VAL A 176 -6.08 -4.68 -12.07
N HIS A 177 -5.77 -4.82 -10.79
CA HIS A 177 -6.10 -3.83 -9.76
C HIS A 177 -5.49 -2.46 -10.06
N ALA A 178 -4.22 -2.40 -10.43
CA ALA A 178 -3.53 -1.16 -10.78
C ALA A 178 -4.18 -0.46 -11.99
N ALA A 179 -4.60 -1.21 -13.01
CA ALA A 179 -5.33 -0.66 -14.15
C ALA A 179 -6.68 -0.06 -13.73
N HIS A 180 -7.42 -0.74 -12.84
CA HIS A 180 -8.67 -0.21 -12.30
C HIS A 180 -8.47 1.06 -11.46
N GLU A 181 -7.47 1.06 -10.57
CA GLU A 181 -7.14 2.23 -9.74
C GLU A 181 -6.71 3.43 -10.57
N ARG A 182 -5.92 3.21 -11.63
CA ARG A 182 -5.54 4.28 -12.57
C ARG A 182 -6.77 4.88 -13.25
N ARG A 183 -7.66 4.04 -13.79
CA ARG A 183 -8.90 4.50 -14.41
C ARG A 183 -9.78 5.28 -13.42
N ALA A 184 -9.89 4.80 -12.17
CA ALA A 184 -10.66 5.49 -11.13
C ALA A 184 -10.01 6.82 -10.71
N ALA A 185 -8.67 6.92 -10.73
CA ALA A 185 -7.95 8.15 -10.46
C ALA A 185 -8.15 9.18 -11.59
N GLU A 186 -8.09 8.75 -12.85
CA GLU A 186 -8.36 9.60 -14.02
C GLU A 186 -9.80 10.15 -14.03
N LEU A 187 -10.78 9.34 -13.65
CA LEU A 187 -12.16 9.79 -13.53
C LEU A 187 -12.31 10.86 -12.45
N ARG A 188 -11.74 10.65 -11.26
CA ARG A 188 -11.72 11.65 -10.17
C ARG A 188 -11.04 12.95 -10.59
N LEU A 189 -9.89 12.85 -11.26
CA LEU A 189 -9.18 14.01 -11.79
C LEU A 189 -10.04 14.82 -12.76
N ASN A 190 -10.76 14.15 -13.67
CA ASN A 190 -11.65 14.82 -14.61
C ASN A 190 -12.83 15.51 -13.89
N GLU A 191 -13.38 14.90 -12.85
CA GLU A 191 -14.43 15.49 -12.02
C GLU A 191 -13.94 16.74 -11.28
N GLU A 192 -12.76 16.68 -10.66
CA GLU A 192 -12.13 17.81 -9.95
C GLU A 192 -11.78 18.96 -10.90
N LEU A 193 -11.21 18.66 -12.07
CA LEU A 193 -10.93 19.67 -13.09
C LEU A 193 -12.21 20.33 -13.57
N ARG A 194 -13.26 19.55 -13.83
CA ARG A 194 -14.57 20.09 -14.24
C ARG A 194 -15.15 21.01 -13.17
N ALA A 195 -15.11 20.60 -11.90
CA ALA A 195 -15.57 21.43 -10.79
C ALA A 195 -14.77 22.74 -10.67
N SER A 196 -13.45 22.67 -10.82
CA SER A 196 -12.58 23.86 -10.81
C SER A 196 -12.89 24.83 -11.96
N TYR A 197 -13.12 24.32 -13.17
CA TYR A 197 -13.50 25.16 -14.31
C TYR A 197 -14.88 25.79 -14.14
N ILE A 198 -15.86 25.04 -13.60
CA ILE A 198 -17.18 25.59 -13.28
C ILE A 198 -17.03 26.76 -12.29
N ALA A 199 -16.30 26.59 -11.20
CA ALA A 199 -16.09 27.64 -10.20
C ALA A 199 -15.43 28.89 -10.80
N LYS A 200 -14.43 28.73 -11.68
CA LYS A 200 -13.78 29.85 -12.38
C LYS A 200 -14.74 30.58 -13.33
N LEU A 201 -15.62 29.84 -14.01
CA LEU A 201 -16.61 30.43 -14.90
C LEU A 201 -17.70 31.17 -14.12
N GLU A 202 -18.14 30.63 -12.99
CA GLU A 202 -19.09 31.28 -12.07
C GLU A 202 -18.52 32.59 -11.50
N ASP A 203 -17.27 32.57 -11.05
CA ASP A 203 -16.57 33.77 -10.55
C ASP A 203 -16.40 34.84 -11.64
N ALA A 204 -16.05 34.43 -12.86
CA ALA A 204 -15.96 35.34 -14.01
C ALA A 204 -17.33 35.94 -14.37
N LEU A 205 -18.40 35.13 -14.36
CA LEU A 205 -19.77 35.58 -14.60
C LEU A 205 -20.23 36.57 -13.52
N GLN A 206 -19.98 36.27 -12.24
CA GLN A 206 -20.32 37.15 -11.14
C GLN A 206 -19.56 38.49 -11.22
N THR A 207 -18.28 38.45 -11.60
CA THR A 207 -17.47 39.65 -11.83
C THR A 207 -18.03 40.50 -12.98
N LEU A 208 -18.49 39.88 -14.07
CA LEU A 208 -19.11 40.60 -15.19
C LEU A 208 -20.48 41.19 -14.82
N GLN A 209 -21.30 40.47 -14.07
CA GLN A 209 -22.61 40.93 -13.61
C GLN A 209 -22.50 42.04 -12.57
N GLY A 210 -21.54 41.96 -11.65
CA GLY A 210 -21.23 43.02 -10.67
C GLY A 210 -20.60 44.27 -11.29
N ARG A 211 -20.13 44.19 -12.54
CA ARG A 211 -19.63 45.32 -13.34
C ARG A 211 -20.67 45.92 -14.29
N ALA A 212 -21.92 45.44 -14.28
CA ALA A 212 -22.99 46.13 -15.01
C ALA A 212 -23.06 47.58 -14.48
N PRO A 213 -22.85 48.59 -15.33
CA PRO A 213 -22.88 49.97 -14.88
C PRO A 213 -24.28 50.25 -14.35
N ASN A 214 -24.37 50.88 -13.18
CA ASN A 214 -25.58 51.57 -12.74
C ASN A 214 -26.00 52.53 -13.86
N GLY A 215 -26.89 52.05 -14.72
CA GLY A 215 -27.51 52.82 -15.78
C GLY A 215 -28.33 53.92 -15.14
N SER A 216 -27.73 55.11 -15.15
CA SER A 216 -28.38 56.35 -15.60
C SER A 216 -29.73 56.67 -14.94
N LYS A 217 -29.68 57.52 -13.92
CA LYS A 217 -30.71 58.55 -13.73
C LYS A 217 -30.06 59.91 -13.86
#